data_AF-A0A529Y6F8-F1
#
_entry.id   AF-A0A529Y6F8-F1
#
_cell.length_a   1.000
_cell.length_b   1.000
_cell.length_c   1.000
_cell.angle_alpha   90.00
_cell.angle_beta   90.00
_cell.angle_gamma   90.00
#
_symmetry.space_group_name_H-M   'P 1'
#
loop_
_entity.id
_entity.type
_entity.pdbx_description
1 polymer ?
#
loop_
_entity_poly.entity_id
_entity_poly.type
_entity_poly.pdbx_seq_one_letter_code
_entity_poly.pdbx_strand_id
1 'polypeptide(L)' 'MKNLWNDADAEKMVADYARKGVGGDLALRVYTTRLLGGEPRLVLHGGGNTSCKTKATDLLGDEWDVLCVKGSGWDMA' A
#
# COMPACT_ATOMS: atom_id res chain seq x y z
N MET A 1 18.42 -12.61 4.93
CA MET A 1 17.08 -11.99 5.05
C MET A 1 16.09 -12.89 4.34
N LYS A 2 14.85 -13.06 4.85
CA LYS A 2 13.84 -13.94 4.23
C LYS A 2 12.83 -13.08 3.48
N ASN A 3 12.45 -13.46 2.26
CA ASN A 3 11.33 -12.85 1.56
C ASN A 3 10.01 -13.36 2.17
N LEU A 4 9.12 -12.45 2.55
CA LEU A 4 7.83 -12.74 3.17
C LEU A 4 6.64 -12.58 2.21
N TRP A 5 6.90 -12.25 0.94
CA TRP A 5 5.86 -12.19 -0.09
C TRP A 5 5.12 -13.52 -0.24
N ASN A 6 3.80 -13.44 -0.33
CA ASN A 6 2.92 -14.55 -0.62
C ASN A 6 1.82 -14.10 -1.59
N ASP A 7 1.71 -14.77 -2.73
CA ASP A 7 0.76 -14.38 -3.78
C ASP A 7 -0.70 -14.47 -3.31
N ALA A 8 -1.06 -15.53 -2.58
CA ALA A 8 -2.42 -15.72 -2.09
C ALA A 8 -2.84 -14.64 -1.09
N ASP A 9 -1.94 -14.20 -0.20
CA ASP A 9 -2.21 -13.11 0.74
C ASP A 9 -2.33 -11.76 0.02
N ALA A 10 -1.48 -11.52 -0.99
CA ALA A 10 -1.53 -10.31 -1.80
C ALA A 10 -2.84 -10.22 -2.59
N GLU A 11 -3.23 -11.30 -3.28
CA GLU A 11 -4.49 -11.42 -4.02
C GLU A 11 -5.70 -11.23 -3.12
N LYS A 12 -5.69 -11.84 -1.93
CA LYS A 12 -6.74 -11.68 -0.93
C LYS A 12 -6.85 -10.22 -0.49
N MET A 13 -5.74 -9.55 -0.20
CA MET A 13 -5.77 -8.13 0.20
C MET A 13 -6.32 -7.25 -0.92
N VAL A 14 -5.90 -7.47 -2.17
CA VAL A 14 -6.44 -6.76 -3.33
C VAL A 14 -7.96 -6.96 -3.45
N ALA A 15 -8.43 -8.21 -3.36
CA ALA A 15 -9.86 -8.52 -3.43
C ALA A 15 -10.66 -7.86 -2.28
N ASP A 16 -10.10 -7.83 -1.08
CA ASP A 16 -10.73 -7.22 0.10
C ASP A 16 -10.85 -5.70 0.00
N TYR A 17 -9.84 -5.05 -0.55
CA TYR A 17 -9.82 -3.60 -0.77
C TYR A 17 -10.62 -3.17 -2.01
N ALA A 18 -10.70 -4.02 -3.04
CA ALA A 18 -11.58 -3.79 -4.18
C ALA A 18 -13.05 -3.65 -3.77
N ARG A 19 -13.52 -4.46 -2.80
CA ARG A 19 -14.88 -4.33 -2.23
C ARG A 19 -15.12 -2.99 -1.50
N LYS A 20 -14.06 -2.25 -1.18
CA LYS A 20 -14.08 -0.90 -0.58
C LYS A 20 -13.84 0.21 -1.60
N GLY A 21 -13.77 -0.12 -2.90
CA GLY A 21 -13.50 0.85 -3.97
C GLY A 21 -12.04 1.29 -4.06
N VAL A 22 -11.10 0.54 -3.48
CA VAL A 22 -9.66 0.85 -3.54
C VAL A 22 -9.01 0.10 -4.70
N GLY A 23 -8.24 0.81 -5.52
CA GLY A 23 -7.48 0.25 -6.64
C GLY A 23 -6.49 -0.83 -6.22
N GLY A 24 -6.30 -1.83 -7.09
CA GLY A 24 -5.49 -3.01 -6.78
C GLY A 24 -4.01 -2.69 -6.55
N ASP A 25 -3.46 -1.70 -7.25
CA ASP A 25 -2.11 -1.19 -7.07
C ASP A 25 -1.88 -0.53 -5.71
N LEU A 26 -2.84 0.28 -5.24
CA LEU A 26 -2.81 0.90 -3.91
C LEU A 26 -2.98 -0.17 -2.81
N ALA A 27 -3.88 -1.13 -3.00
CA ALA A 27 -4.04 -2.27 -2.09
C ALA A 27 -2.75 -3.11 -2.00
N LEU A 28 -2.12 -3.40 -3.14
CA LEU A 28 -0.86 -4.12 -3.21
C LEU A 28 0.27 -3.33 -2.55
N ARG A 29 0.25 -1.99 -2.67
CA ARG A 29 1.22 -1.14 -1.98
C ARG A 29 1.07 -1.27 -0.47
N VAL A 30 -0.15 -1.20 0.05
CA VAL A 30 -0.43 -1.42 1.48
C VAL A 30 0.05 -2.78 1.96
N TYR A 31 -0.14 -3.85 1.17
CA TYR A 31 0.39 -5.18 1.48
C TYR A 31 1.91 -5.16 1.67
N THR A 32 2.65 -4.61 0.69
CA THR A 32 4.11 -4.52 0.78
C THR A 32 4.60 -3.61 1.91
N THR A 33 3.89 -2.52 2.21
CA THR A 33 4.18 -1.63 3.34
C THR A 33 4.14 -2.42 4.65
N ARG A 34 3.13 -3.27 4.84
CA ARG A 34 2.98 -4.13 6.02
C ARG A 34 4.06 -5.20 6.12
N LEU A 35 4.46 -5.81 5.00
CA LEU A 35 5.58 -6.75 5.00
C LEU A 35 6.89 -6.10 5.46
N LEU A 36 7.15 -4.86 5.00
CA LEU A 36 8.33 -4.10 5.39
C LEU A 36 8.24 -3.64 6.85
N GLY A 37 7.10 -3.10 7.28
CA GLY A 37 6.87 -2.65 8.65
C GLY A 37 6.95 -3.78 9.68
N GLY A 38 6.53 -4.99 9.30
CA GLY A 38 6.57 -6.18 10.14
C GLY A 38 7.97 -6.75 10.36
N GLU A 39 9.02 -6.21 9.72
CA GLU A 39 10.41 -6.61 9.91
C GLU A 39 11.19 -5.52 10.69
N PRO A 40 11.44 -5.72 12.00
CA PRO A 40 12.09 -4.72 12.85
C PRO A 40 13.51 -4.35 12.41
N ARG A 41 14.18 -5.19 11.60
CA ARG A 41 15.49 -4.89 11.03
C ARG A 41 15.43 -3.94 9.83
N LEU A 42 14.26 -3.78 9.20
CA LEU A 42 14.04 -2.88 8.08
C LEU A 42 13.39 -1.57 8.51
N VAL A 43 12.46 -1.65 9.46
CA VAL A 43 11.72 -0.50 9.99
C VAL A 43 11.86 -0.44 11.50
N LEU A 44 12.48 0.65 11.97
CA LEU A 44 12.60 0.95 13.40
C LEU A 44 11.49 1.91 13.81
N HIS A 45 10.81 1.62 14.92
CA HIS A 45 9.78 2.48 15.53
C HIS A 45 8.65 2.87 14.58
N GLY A 46 8.25 1.97 13.67
CA GLY A 46 7.11 2.22 12.78
C GLY A 46 7.31 3.24 11.67
N GLY A 47 8.54 3.74 11.52
CA GLY A 47 8.89 4.77 10.55
C GLY A 47 8.88 4.27 9.10
N GLY A 48 9.38 5.11 8.20
CA GLY A 48 9.50 4.77 6.77
C GLY A 48 8.33 5.26 5.93
N ASN A 49 8.48 5.07 4.61
CA ASN A 49 7.52 5.55 3.64
C ASN A 49 7.44 4.62 2.43
N THR A 50 6.28 4.61 1.79
CA THR A 50 6.02 3.84 0.58
C THR A 50 5.10 4.64 -0.31
N SER A 51 5.27 4.51 -1.63
CA SER A 51 4.44 5.20 -2.60
C SER A 51 4.11 4.32 -3.79
N CYS A 52 3.04 4.69 -4.50
CA CYS A 52 2.58 4.04 -5.72
C CYS A 52 2.08 5.11 -6.70
N LYS A 53 2.50 5.00 -7.97
CA LYS A 53 1.96 5.83 -9.04
C LYS A 53 0.72 5.16 -9.59
N THR A 54 -0.37 5.90 -9.70
CA THR A 54 -1.66 5.42 -10.19
C THR A 54 -2.43 6.56 -10.84
N LYS A 55 -3.66 6.27 -11.27
CA LYS A 55 -4.62 7.27 -11.72
C LYS A 55 -5.71 7.47 -10.68
N ALA A 56 -6.12 8.73 -10.50
CA ALA A 56 -7.24 9.07 -9.63
C ALA A 56 -8.17 10.05 -10.32
N THR A 57 -9.47 9.88 -10.10
CA THR A 57 -10.50 10.82 -10.54
C THR A 57 -10.68 11.88 -9.46
N ASP A 58 -10.63 13.15 -9.84
CA ASP A 58 -10.89 14.26 -8.92
C ASP A 58 -12.40 14.51 -8.71
N LEU A 59 -12.73 15.58 -7.98
CA LEU A 59 -14.12 15.94 -7.67
C LEU A 59 -14.92 16.45 -8.88
N LEU A 60 -14.25 16.82 -9.96
CA LEU A 60 -14.86 17.29 -11.21
C LEU A 60 -15.04 16.16 -12.23
N GLY A 61 -14.46 14.98 -11.96
CA GLY A 61 -14.52 13.82 -12.83
C GLY A 61 -13.31 13.67 -13.75
N ASP A 62 -12.30 14.52 -13.62
CA ASP A 62 -11.09 14.45 -14.43
C ASP A 62 -10.10 13.42 -13.88
N GLU A 63 -9.43 12.70 -14.78
CA GLU A 63 -8.45 11.67 -14.43
C GLU A 63 -7.03 12.23 -14.44
N TRP A 64 -6.27 11.97 -13.36
CA TRP A 64 -4.92 12.48 -13.18
C TRP A 64 -3.94 11.38 -12.81
N ASP A 65 -2.71 11.46 -13.33
CA ASP A 65 -1.59 10.67 -12.81
C ASP A 65 -1.19 11.22 -11.43
N VAL A 66 -1.25 10.37 -10.41
CA VAL A 66 -0.98 10.74 -9.02
C VAL A 66 0.10 9.85 -8.40
N LEU A 67 0.75 10.37 -7.36
CA LEU A 67 1.62 9.61 -6.48
C LEU A 67 0.95 9.46 -5.12
N CYS A 68 0.41 8.29 -4.83
CA CYS A 68 -0.12 7.97 -3.50
C CYS A 68 1.06 7.71 -2.56
N VAL A 69 1.21 8.51 -1.51
CA VAL A 69 2.25 8.38 -0.48
C VAL A 69 1.58 8.01 0.85
N LYS A 70 2.19 7.13 1.64
CA LYS A 70 1.70 6.80 2.99
C LYS A 70 1.53 8.09 3.80
N GLY A 71 0.36 8.28 4.39
CA GLY A 71 0.07 9.42 5.27
C GLY A 71 1.00 9.47 6.49
N SER A 72 1.18 10.67 7.03
CA SER A 72 1.84 10.87 8.33
C SER A 72 1.00 10.32 9.47
N GLY A 73 1.62 9.98 10.60
CA GLY A 73 0.93 9.49 11.80
C GLY A 73 0.50 8.02 11.78
N TRP A 74 0.78 7.29 10.70
CA TRP A 74 0.50 5.86 10.58
C TRP A 74 1.78 5.03 10.53
N ASP A 75 1.82 3.96 11.32
CA ASP A 75 2.87 2.94 11.27
C ASP A 75 2.84 2.20 9.91
N MET A 76 3.95 1.58 9.53
CA MET A 76 4.00 0.69 8.38
C MET A 76 3.43 -0.71 8.66
N ALA A 77 3.31 -1.14 9.91
CA ALA A 77 2.72 -2.41 10.37
C ALA A 77 1.39 -2.21 11.11
#